data_AF-A0A2R6KEB1-F1
#
_entry.id   AF-A0A2R6KEB1-F1
#
_cell.length_a   1.000
_cell.length_b   1.000
_cell.length_c   1.000
_cell.angle_alpha   90.00
_cell.angle_beta   90.00
_cell.angle_gamma   90.00
#
_symmetry.space_group_name_H-M   'P 1'
#
loop_
_entity.id
_entity.type
_entity.pdbx_description
1 polymer ?
#
loop_
_entity_poly.entity_id
_entity_poly.type
_entity_poly.pdbx_seq_one_letter_code
_entity_poly.pdbx_strand_id
1 'polypeptide(L)' 'MPIDFEEYAPEDGRIDLAEGTNAHTLLSFLVEHPEVGFTPAELHEQTNVPRGSINPTLARLERAGLV' A
#
# COMPACT_ATOMS: atom_id res chain seq x y z
N MET A 1 -15.05 -6.93 21.94
CA MET A 1 -14.62 -8.24 21.43
C MET A 1 -13.12 -8.31 21.56
N PRO A 2 -12.55 -9.23 22.35
CA PRO A 2 -11.11 -9.50 22.31
C PRO A 2 -10.79 -10.22 21.01
N ILE A 3 -9.73 -9.80 20.32
CA ILE A 3 -9.23 -10.52 19.14
C ILE A 3 -8.13 -11.46 19.64
N ASP A 4 -8.24 -12.73 19.25
CA ASP A 4 -7.26 -13.76 19.53
C ASP A 4 -6.09 -13.62 18.54
N PHE A 5 -4.86 -13.47 19.05
CA PHE A 5 -3.66 -13.17 18.24
C PHE A 5 -2.94 -14.43 17.74
N GLU A 6 -3.44 -15.63 18.05
CA GLU A 6 -2.67 -16.88 17.95
C GLU A 6 -2.60 -17.54 16.57
N GLU A 7 -3.13 -16.94 15.50
CA GLU A 7 -2.91 -17.46 14.15
C GLU A 7 -2.50 -16.37 13.16
N TYR A 8 -1.34 -15.74 13.43
CA TYR A 8 -0.64 -14.92 12.45
C TYR A 8 0.24 -15.82 11.58
N ALA A 9 -0.28 -16.24 10.42
CA ALA A 9 0.48 -16.94 9.38
C ALA A 9 1.32 -15.91 8.58
N PRO A 10 2.65 -15.80 8.78
CA PRO A 10 3.47 -14.73 8.21
C PRO A 10 3.89 -14.97 6.75
N GLU A 11 3.38 -16.02 6.12
CA GLU A 11 4.04 -16.61 4.93
C GLU A 11 3.88 -15.77 3.66
N ASP A 12 2.96 -14.80 3.64
CA ASP A 12 2.83 -13.82 2.56
C ASP A 12 3.42 -12.46 2.95
N GLY A 13 4.74 -12.33 2.82
CA GLY A 13 5.47 -11.09 2.57
C GLY A 13 5.00 -9.84 3.31
N ARG A 14 5.42 -9.68 4.58
CA ARG A 14 5.19 -8.46 5.38
C ARG A 14 5.50 -7.18 4.57
N ILE A 15 4.49 -6.34 4.41
CA ILE A 15 4.66 -4.99 3.85
C ILE A 15 4.96 -4.04 5.01
N ASP A 16 6.04 -3.29 4.88
CA ASP A 16 6.35 -2.24 5.83
C ASP A 16 5.49 -0.99 5.55
N LEU A 17 4.52 -0.75 6.43
CA LEU A 17 3.61 0.39 6.40
C LEU A 17 4.02 1.51 7.36
N ALA A 18 5.24 1.49 7.88
CA ALA A 18 5.77 2.60 8.67
C ALA A 18 5.76 3.91 7.88
N GLU A 19 5.58 5.03 8.58
CA GLU A 19 5.65 6.36 7.98
C GLU A 19 6.98 6.56 7.26
N GLY A 20 6.94 7.20 6.09
CA GLY A 20 8.11 7.40 5.23
C GLY A 20 8.41 6.25 4.26
N THR A 21 7.70 5.12 4.32
CA THR A 21 7.77 4.11 3.24
C THR A 21 6.88 4.48 2.06
N ASN A 22 7.27 4.07 0.86
CA ASN A 22 6.42 4.26 -0.32
C ASN A 22 5.05 3.57 -0.18
N ALA A 23 4.98 2.44 0.55
CA ALA A 23 3.74 1.72 0.77
C ALA A 23 2.78 2.52 1.66
N HIS A 24 3.31 3.10 2.74
CA HIS A 24 2.55 4.01 3.60
C HIS A 24 2.01 5.21 2.81
N THR A 25 2.86 5.89 2.04
CA THR A 25 2.46 7.08 1.27
C THR A 25 1.38 6.74 0.23
N LEU A 26 1.56 5.67 -0.54
CA LEU A 26 0.60 5.28 -1.58
C LEU A 26 -0.73 4.84 -0.99
N LEU A 27 -0.71 3.97 0.04
CA LEU A 27 -1.94 3.48 0.66
C LEU A 27 -2.73 4.62 1.32
N SER A 28 -2.04 5.52 2.05
CA SER A 28 -2.68 6.66 2.69
C SER A 28 -3.38 7.56 1.67
N PHE A 29 -2.70 7.86 0.56
CA PHE A 29 -3.28 8.66 -0.52
C PHE A 29 -4.51 7.97 -1.16
N LEU A 30 -4.45 6.66 -1.42
CA LEU A 30 -5.58 5.93 -2.02
C LEU A 30 -6.79 5.86 -1.07
N VAL A 31 -6.57 5.70 0.23
CA VAL A 31 -7.64 5.70 1.23
C VAL A 31 -8.32 7.07 1.37
N GLU A 32 -7.60 8.16 1.13
CA GLU A 32 -8.19 9.51 1.05
C GLU A 32 -9.02 9.72 -0.23
N HIS A 33 -8.84 8.87 -1.26
CA HIS A 33 -9.48 8.97 -2.57
C HIS A 33 -10.04 7.63 -3.10
N PRO A 34 -10.92 6.93 -2.36
CA PRO A 34 -11.29 5.53 -2.66
C PRO A 34 -12.14 5.34 -3.92
N GLU A 35 -12.82 6.39 -4.38
CA GLU A 35 -13.71 6.35 -5.55
C GLU A 35 -12.99 6.69 -6.86
N VAL A 36 -11.67 6.95 -6.81
CA VAL A 36 -10.89 7.43 -7.96
C VAL A 36 -9.81 6.41 -8.32
N GLY A 37 -9.82 5.96 -9.57
CA GLY A 37 -8.71 5.21 -10.13
C GLY A 37 -7.59 6.15 -10.58
N PHE A 38 -6.35 5.86 -10.20
CA PHE A 38 -5.18 6.64 -10.61
C PHE A 38 -4.22 5.82 -11.47
N THR A 39 -3.66 6.45 -12.48
CA THR A 39 -2.53 5.91 -13.24
C THR A 39 -1.22 6.03 -12.44
N PRO A 40 -0.19 5.24 -12.76
CA PRO A 40 1.12 5.38 -12.11
C PRO A 40 1.76 6.76 -12.31
N ALA A 41 1.42 7.47 -13.39
CA ALA A 41 1.91 8.83 -13.63
C ALA A 41 1.30 9.84 -12.64
N GLU A 42 -0.02 9.78 -12.49
CA GLU A 42 -0.76 10.65 -11.55
C GLU A 42 -0.37 10.35 -10.11
N LEU A 43 -0.15 9.07 -9.76
CA LEU A 43 0.34 8.71 -8.42
C LEU A 43 1.73 9.28 -8.16
N HIS A 44 2.64 9.24 -9.13
CA HIS A 44 3.95 9.87 -8.98
C HIS A 44 3.83 11.37 -8.76
N GLU A 45 2.99 12.05 -9.53
CA GLU A 45 2.79 13.50 -9.45
C GLU A 45 2.20 13.93 -8.11
N GLN A 46 1.26 13.15 -7.56
CA GLN A 46 0.57 13.48 -6.31
C GLN A 46 1.34 13.07 -5.05
N THR A 47 2.07 11.96 -5.11
CA THR A 47 2.73 11.38 -3.91
C THR A 47 4.25 11.56 -3.90
N ASN A 48 4.84 12.00 -5.02
CA ASN A 48 6.29 12.08 -5.23
C ASN A 48 7.04 10.74 -5.07
N VAL A 49 6.33 9.60 -5.00
CA VAL A 49 6.92 8.27 -4.97
C VAL A 49 7.58 7.99 -6.33
N PRO A 50 8.84 7.51 -6.39
CA PRO A 50 9.51 7.25 -7.66
C PRO A 50 8.71 6.33 -8.58
N ARG A 51 8.58 6.68 -9.88
CA ARG A 51 7.79 5.90 -10.86
C ARG A 51 8.14 4.41 -10.87
N GLY A 52 9.43 4.08 -10.77
CA GLY A 52 9.92 2.69 -10.72
C GLY A 52 9.52 1.92 -9.45
N SER A 53 9.08 2.61 -8.41
CA SER A 53 8.64 2.01 -7.15
C SER A 53 7.12 1.87 -7.05
N ILE A 54 6.33 2.54 -7.89
CA ILE A 54 4.86 2.53 -7.79
C ILE A 54 4.30 1.13 -8.07
N ASN A 55 4.51 0.60 -9.27
CA ASN A 55 3.91 -0.69 -9.66
C ASN A 55 4.34 -1.85 -8.73
N PRO A 56 5.64 -2.03 -8.38
CA PRO A 56 6.03 -3.08 -7.44
C PRO A 56 5.47 -2.90 -6.02
N THR A 57 5.17 -1.66 -5.62
CA THR A 57 4.54 -1.38 -4.31
C THR A 57 3.05 -1.66 -4.34
N LEU A 58 2.33 -1.22 -5.38
CA LEU A 58 0.92 -1.55 -5.57
C LEU A 58 0.70 -3.07 -5.68
N ALA A 59 1.52 -3.78 -6.46
CA ALA A 59 1.45 -5.24 -6.55
C ALA A 59 1.79 -5.96 -5.23
N ARG A 60 2.52 -5.29 -4.32
CA ARG A 60 2.69 -5.80 -2.94
C ARG A 60 1.41 -5.57 -2.15
N LEU A 61 0.89 -4.34 -2.14
CA LEU A 61 -0.33 -3.97 -1.43
C LEU A 61 -1.54 -4.84 -1.85
N GLU A 62 -1.71 -5.09 -3.15
CA GLU A 62 -2.75 -5.96 -3.71
C GLU A 62 -2.60 -7.41 -3.19
N ARG A 63 -1.38 -7.97 -3.20
CA ARG A 63 -1.12 -9.30 -2.65
C ARG A 63 -1.41 -9.40 -1.15
N ALA A 64 -1.33 -8.28 -0.43
CA ALA A 64 -1.71 -8.20 0.98
C ALA A 64 -3.20 -7.85 1.19
N GLY A 65 -3.99 -7.70 0.11
CA GLY A 65 -5.42 -7.37 0.17
C GLY A 65 -5.72 -5.95 0.65
N LEU A 66 -4.79 -5.00 0.43
CA LEU A 66 -4.90 -3.62 0.91
C LEU A 66 -5.40 -2.63 -0.15
N VAL A 67 -5.37 -3.00 -1.43
CA VAL A 67 -5.87 -2.22 -2.59
C VAL A 67 -6.50 -3.14 -3.63
#